data_AF-A0A452XP39-F1
#
_entry.id   AF-A0A452XP39-F1
#
_cell.length_a   1.000
_cell.length_b   1.000
_cell.length_c   1.000
_cell.angle_alpha   90.00
_cell.angle_beta   90.00
_cell.angle_gamma   90.00
#
_symmetry.space_group_name_H-M   'P 1'
#
loop_
_entity.id
_entity.type
_entity.pdbx_description
1 polymer ?
#
loop_
_entity_poly.entity_id
_entity_poly.type
_entity_poly.pdbx_seq_one_letter_code
_entity_poly.pdbx_strand_id
1 'polypeptide(L)' 'MLVFQDDGGGMDPEGVRQCMSLGFSTKKSKTTIGQYGNGFKTSTMRLGADAIVFTRAIREK' A
#
# COMPACT_ATOMS: atom_id res chain seq x y z
N MET A 1 -5.06 -18.81 -0.01
CA MET A 1 -4.39 -17.56 -0.42
C MET A 1 -5.46 -16.56 -0.80
N LEU A 2 -5.55 -15.42 -0.10
CA LEU A 2 -6.49 -14.34 -0.43
C LEU A 2 -5.75 -13.34 -1.34
N VAL A 3 -6.37 -12.97 -2.46
CA VAL A 3 -5.73 -12.13 -3.49
C VAL A 3 -6.52 -10.85 -3.67
N PHE A 4 -5.82 -9.73 -3.66
CA PHE A 4 -6.33 -8.42 -4.03
C PHE A 4 -5.54 -7.92 -5.23
N GLN A 5 -6.25 -7.48 -6.28
CA GLN A 5 -5.65 -6.98 -7.50
C GLN A 5 -6.36 -5.69 -7.91
N ASP A 6 -5.57 -4.68 -8.24
CA ASP A 6 -6.04 -3.41 -8.78
C ASP A 6 -5.21 -3.01 -10.01
N ASP A 7 -5.75 -2.09 -10.80
CA ASP A 7 -5.15 -1.49 -12.00
C ASP A 7 -4.74 -0.02 -11.78
N GLY A 8 -4.49 0.36 -10.52
CA GLY A 8 -4.08 1.71 -10.16
C GLY A 8 -2.65 2.06 -10.61
N GLY A 9 -2.19 3.24 -10.19
CA GLY A 9 -0.87 3.76 -10.58
C GLY A 9 0.33 2.97 -10.03
N GLY A 10 0.11 2.03 -9.11
CA GLY A 10 1.14 1.21 -8.48
C GLY A 10 2.12 1.99 -7.60
N MET A 11 3.21 1.33 -7.22
CA MET A 11 4.28 1.91 -6.41
C MET A 11 5.65 1.67 -7.05
N ASP A 12 6.55 2.63 -6.88
CA ASP A 12 7.97 2.46 -7.18
C ASP A 12 8.69 1.84 -5.96
N PRO A 13 9.99 1.51 -6.05
CA PRO A 13 10.70 0.85 -4.94
C PRO A 13 10.68 1.64 -3.62
N GLU A 14 10.65 2.98 -3.66
CA GLU A 14 10.55 3.78 -2.43
C GLU A 14 9.13 3.79 -1.89
N GLY A 15 8.13 3.91 -2.77
CA GLY A 15 6.72 3.82 -2.40
C GLY A 15 6.37 2.49 -1.71
N VAL A 16 6.91 1.36 -2.19
CA VAL A 16 6.65 0.06 -1.52
C VAL A 16 7.37 -0.04 -0.17
N ARG A 17 8.60 0.49 -0.03
CA ARG A 17 9.29 0.55 1.28
C ARG A 17 8.47 1.35 2.30
N GLN A 18 7.99 2.52 1.89
CA GLN A 18 7.12 3.37 2.69
C GLN A 18 5.80 2.67 3.03
N CYS A 19 5.19 1.98 2.06
CA CYS A 19 3.99 1.17 2.26
C CYS A 19 4.20 0.02 3.25
N MET A 20 5.43 -0.46 3.45
CA MET A 20 5.79 -1.49 4.44
C MET A 20 6.23 -0.92 5.80
N SER A 21 6.65 0.34 5.89
CA SER A 21 6.93 1.06 7.15
C SER A 21 5.68 1.55 7.89
N LEU A 22 5.68 1.54 9.22
CA LEU A 22 4.57 2.02 10.06
C LEU A 22 4.47 3.56 10.08
N GLY A 23 3.25 4.08 10.06
CA GLY A 23 2.97 5.52 10.23
C GLY A 23 3.29 6.41 9.02
N PHE A 24 3.74 5.85 7.89
CA PHE A 24 4.08 6.63 6.71
C PHE A 24 2.86 6.83 5.79
N SER A 25 2.50 8.09 5.53
CA SER A 25 1.51 8.45 4.51
C SER A 25 1.82 9.83 3.92
N THR A 26 1.85 9.92 2.58
CA THR A 26 1.93 11.20 1.84
C THR A 26 0.55 11.79 1.56
N LYS A 27 -0.53 11.03 1.82
CA LYS A 27 -1.91 11.44 1.58
C LYS A 27 -2.33 12.43 2.67
N LYS A 28 -2.38 13.72 2.31
CA LYS A 28 -2.80 14.83 3.19
C LYS A 28 -4.15 15.43 2.80
N SER A 29 -4.73 14.98 1.69
CA SER A 29 -6.03 15.49 1.21
C SER A 29 -7.16 14.98 2.08
N LYS A 30 -8.17 15.81 2.34
CA LYS A 30 -9.42 15.38 3.00
C LYS A 30 -10.22 14.39 2.15
N THR A 31 -9.94 14.29 0.86
CA THR A 31 -10.62 13.36 -0.06
C THR A 31 -10.02 11.95 -0.05
N THR A 32 -8.84 11.76 0.57
CA THR A 32 -8.20 10.45 0.63
C THR A 32 -8.53 9.72 1.93
N ILE A 33 -8.93 8.45 1.83
CA ILE A 33 -9.28 7.63 3.00
C ILE A 33 -8.04 7.29 3.86
N GLY A 34 -6.92 6.93 3.22
CA GLY A 34 -5.72 6.41 3.90
C GLY A 34 -4.83 7.50 4.50
N GLN A 35 -5.14 7.98 5.71
CA GLN A 35 -4.39 9.05 6.38
C GLN A 35 -3.25 8.52 7.28
N TYR A 36 -3.45 7.38 7.95
CA TYR A 36 -2.57 6.95 9.04
C TYR A 36 -1.35 6.12 8.65
N GLY A 37 -1.25 5.65 7.40
CA GLY A 37 -0.12 4.81 6.97
C GLY A 37 -0.07 3.40 7.60
N ASN A 38 -1.10 2.97 8.32
CA ASN A 38 -1.11 1.70 9.05
C ASN A 38 -2.07 0.63 8.50
N GLY A 39 -3.06 1.05 7.69
CA GLY A 39 -4.17 0.18 7.29
C GLY A 39 -3.75 -1.11 6.60
N PHE A 40 -2.74 -1.07 5.73
CA PHE A 40 -2.24 -2.26 5.05
C PHE A 40 -1.69 -3.30 6.05
N LYS A 41 -0.82 -2.89 6.99
CA LYS A 41 -0.15 -3.84 7.90
C LYS A 41 -1.15 -4.44 8.88
N THR A 42 -1.97 -3.60 9.50
CA THR A 42 -2.91 -4.07 10.53
C THR A 42 -3.96 -4.99 9.93
N SER A 43 -4.47 -4.69 8.73
CA SER A 43 -5.48 -5.53 8.08
C SER A 43 -4.90 -6.83 7.53
N THR A 44 -3.74 -6.80 6.85
CA THR A 44 -3.12 -8.02 6.32
C THR A 44 -2.74 -8.99 7.43
N MET A 45 -2.14 -8.50 8.52
CA MET A 45 -1.80 -9.33 9.69
C MET A 45 -3.03 -9.81 10.48
N ARG A 46 -4.19 -9.17 10.30
CA ARG A 46 -5.46 -9.67 10.82
C ARG A 46 -6.04 -10.80 9.98
N LEU A 47 -5.77 -10.81 8.68
CA LEU A 47 -6.28 -11.80 7.71
C LEU A 47 -5.39 -13.04 7.59
N GLY A 48 -4.07 -12.91 7.79
CA GLY A 48 -3.13 -14.03 7.73
C GLY A 48 -1.78 -13.68 8.36
N ALA A 49 -0.95 -14.70 8.61
CA ALA A 49 0.37 -14.53 9.22
C ALA A 49 1.38 -13.88 8.26
N ASP A 50 1.20 -14.08 6.96
CA ASP A 50 2.15 -13.67 5.92
C ASP A 50 1.42 -12.90 4.80
N ALA A 51 2.13 -11.95 4.20
CA ALA A 51 1.67 -11.20 3.03
C ALA A 51 2.80 -11.02 2.01
N ILE A 52 2.46 -11.12 0.73
CA ILE A 52 3.36 -10.80 -0.39
C ILE A 52 2.69 -9.74 -1.26
N VAL A 53 3.46 -8.75 -1.68
CA VAL A 53 2.96 -7.65 -2.52
C VAL A 53 3.77 -7.58 -3.80
N PHE A 54 3.07 -7.66 -4.93
CA PHE A 54 3.60 -7.35 -6.24
C PHE A 54 3.03 -6.00 -6.67
N THR A 55 3.88 -5.12 -7.19
CA THR A 55 3.46 -3.78 -7.63
C THR A 55 4.33 -3.31 -8.79
N ARG A 56 3.74 -2.49 -9.66
CA ARG A 56 4.42 -1.88 -10.80
C ARG A 56 3.95 -0.44 -10.94
N ALA A 57 4.85 0.51 -10.75
CA ALA A 57 4.56 1.92 -11.05
C ALA A 57 4.32 2.11 -12.54
N ILE A 58 3.19 2.71 -12.91
CA ILE A 58 2.96 3.20 -14.26
C ILE A 58 3.58 4.60 -14.34
N ARG A 59 4.61 4.76 -15.17
CA ARG A 59 5.18 6.06 -15.51
C ARG A 59 4.83 6.36 -16.96
N GLU A 60 3.98 7.35 -17.18
CA GLU A 60 3.85 7.94 -18.51
C GLU A 60 5.20 8.58 -18.88
N LYS A 61 5.67 8.32 -20.10
CA LYS A 61 6.90 8.91 -20.64
C LYS A 61 6.65 10.31 -21.16
#